data_AF-A0A1F7WGY0-F1
#
_entry.id   AF-A0A1F7WGY0-F1
#
_cell.length_a   1.000
_cell.length_b   1.000
_cell.length_c   1.000
_cell.angle_alpha   90.00
_cell.angle_beta   90.00
_cell.angle_gamma   90.00
#
_symmetry.space_group_name_H-M   'P 1'
#
loop_
_entity.id
_entity.type
_entity.pdbx_description
1 polymer ?
#
loop_
_entity_poly.entity_id
_entity_poly.type
_entity_poly.pdbx_seq_one_letter_code
_entity_poly.pdbx_strand_id
1 'polypeptide(L)'
;GCNVENASYGLTCCAERIAIYKAVSDGNKKFKAMILYASAKKPVSPCGACRQVLAEFASADMKIYSIGQFKDEDVSRTSYAIYTVAELLPHGFKASDFIEKK
;
A
#
# COMPACT_ATOMS: atom_id res chain seq x y z
N GLY A 1 -9.33 -2.84 2.26
CA GLY A 1 -9.93 -1.56 1.83
C GLY A 1 -10.13 -1.57 0.33
N CYS A 2 -10.87 -0.61 -0.21
CA CYS A 2 -10.99 -0.35 -1.65
C CYS A 2 -10.76 1.15 -1.90
N ASN A 3 -10.50 1.53 -3.16
CA ASN A 3 -10.43 2.95 -3.51
C ASN A 3 -11.82 3.59 -3.38
N VAL A 4 -11.83 4.83 -2.89
CA VAL A 4 -13.02 5.68 -2.78
C VAL A 4 -12.71 6.97 -3.50
N GLU A 5 -13.46 7.24 -4.57
CA GLU A 5 -13.26 8.39 -5.44
C GLU A 5 -14.17 9.55 -5.05
N ASN A 6 -13.87 10.73 -5.59
CA ASN A 6 -14.66 11.94 -5.38
C ASN A 6 -14.59 12.84 -6.62
N ALA A 7 -15.60 13.66 -6.87
CA ALA A 7 -15.59 14.65 -7.95
C ALA A 7 -14.45 15.68 -7.81
N SER A 8 -14.09 16.04 -6.57
CA SER A 8 -12.83 16.72 -6.28
C SER A 8 -11.73 15.68 -6.19
N TYR A 9 -11.02 15.44 -7.30
CA TYR A 9 -10.11 14.29 -7.46
C TYR A 9 -8.99 14.22 -6.42
N GLY A 10 -8.59 15.35 -5.82
CA GLY A 10 -7.63 15.39 -4.72
C GLY A 10 -8.11 14.68 -3.44
N LEU A 11 -9.42 14.45 -3.29
CA LEU A 11 -10.01 13.73 -2.16
C LEU A 11 -10.05 12.22 -2.35
N THR A 12 -9.63 11.70 -3.51
CA THR A 12 -9.59 10.25 -3.77
C THR A 12 -8.65 9.55 -2.79
N CYS A 13 -9.16 8.51 -2.14
CA CYS A 13 -8.40 7.66 -1.23
C CYS A 13 -8.21 6.27 -1.83
N CYS A 14 -6.96 5.80 -1.90
CA CYS A 14 -6.63 4.50 -2.47
C CYS A 14 -6.93 3.36 -1.48
N ALA A 15 -7.05 2.14 -2.01
CA ALA A 15 -7.40 0.95 -1.25
C ALA A 15 -6.45 0.65 -0.08
N GLU A 16 -5.15 0.87 -0.28
CA GLU A 16 -4.09 0.63 0.70
C GLU A 16 -4.23 1.59 1.89
N ARG A 17 -4.47 2.88 1.59
CA ARG A 17 -4.68 3.91 2.61
C ARG A 17 -5.91 3.61 3.44
N ILE A 18 -7.04 3.27 2.81
CA ILE A 18 -8.26 2.87 3.53
C ILE A 18 -8.02 1.62 4.39
N ALA A 19 -7.27 0.62 3.89
CA ALA A 19 -6.96 -0.59 4.65
C ALA A 19 -6.14 -0.28 5.93
N ILE A 20 -5.09 0.54 5.80
CA ILE A 20 -4.25 0.97 6.92
C ILE A 20 -5.06 1.80 7.91
N TYR A 21 -5.79 2.81 7.43
CA TYR A 21 -6.55 3.72 8.29
C TYR A 21 -7.60 2.96 9.11
N LYS A 22 -8.32 2.00 8.50
CA LYS A 22 -9.28 1.18 9.23
C LYS A 22 -8.60 0.31 10.29
N ALA A 23 -7.49 -0.33 9.95
CA ALA A 23 -6.79 -1.18 10.90
C ALA A 23 -6.27 -0.37 12.10
N VAL A 24 -5.68 0.79 11.83
CA VAL A 24 -5.18 1.73 12.87
C VAL A 24 -6.32 2.27 13.73
N SER A 25 -7.45 2.67 13.13
CA SER A 25 -8.62 3.15 13.89
C SER A 25 -9.21 2.08 14.79
N ASP A 26 -9.08 0.81 14.40
CA ASP A 26 -9.49 -0.35 15.21
C ASP A 26 -8.44 -0.75 16.27
N GLY A 27 -7.36 0.03 16.43
CA GLY A 27 -6.30 -0.22 17.40
C GLY A 27 -5.21 -1.19 16.96
N ASN A 28 -5.24 -1.68 15.71
CA ASN A 28 -4.22 -2.57 15.18
C ASN A 28 -3.01 -1.78 14.68
N LYS A 29 -1.84 -2.10 15.24
CA LYS A 29 -0.56 -1.40 14.94
C LYS A 29 0.55 -2.31 14.43
N LYS A 30 0.28 -3.61 14.29
CA LYS A 30 1.26 -4.60 13.81
C LYS A 30 0.63 -5.39 12.68
N PHE A 31 1.27 -5.36 11.53
CA PHE A 31 0.79 -5.99 10.31
C PHE A 31 1.81 -7.02 9.84
N LYS A 32 1.33 -8.19 9.39
CA LYS A 32 2.22 -9.24 8.85
C LYS A 32 2.45 -9.06 7.35
N ALA A 33 1.39 -8.75 6.61
CA ALA A 33 1.41 -8.60 5.17
C ALA A 33 0.18 -7.83 4.68
N MET A 34 0.26 -7.29 3.46
CA MET A 34 -0.86 -6.71 2.72
C MET A 34 -0.95 -7.35 1.35
N ILE A 35 -2.18 -7.58 0.88
CA ILE A 35 -2.46 -8.00 -0.48
C ILE A 35 -3.14 -6.83 -1.19
N LEU A 36 -2.53 -6.40 -2.30
CA LEU A 36 -3.08 -5.42 -3.22
C LEU A 36 -3.55 -6.15 -4.47
N TYR A 37 -4.84 -6.11 -4.73
CA TYR A 37 -5.44 -6.66 -5.93
C TYR A 37 -5.95 -5.55 -6.83
N ALA A 38 -5.69 -5.67 -8.12
CA ALA A 38 -6.29 -4.84 -9.14
C ALA A 38 -6.63 -5.67 -10.39
N SER A 39 -7.74 -5.32 -11.03
CA SER A 39 -8.08 -5.88 -12.33
C SER A 39 -7.17 -5.31 -13.42
N ALA A 40 -5.98 -5.90 -13.58
CA ALA A 40 -4.93 -5.44 -14.49
C ALA A 40 -4.09 -6.61 -15.02
N LYS A 41 -3.46 -6.43 -16.20
CA LYS A 41 -2.61 -7.47 -16.83
C LYS A 41 -1.33 -7.77 -16.04
N LYS A 42 -0.90 -6.84 -15.19
CA LYS A 42 0.35 -6.87 -14.45
C LYS A 42 0.11 -6.41 -13.03
N PRO A 43 0.97 -6.81 -12.07
CA PRO A 43 0.89 -6.34 -10.70
C PRO A 43 0.94 -4.82 -10.65
N VAL A 44 -0.02 -4.20 -9.95
CA VAL A 44 -0.08 -2.73 -9.82
C VAL A 44 0.80 -2.30 -8.66
N SER A 45 1.69 -1.35 -8.92
CA SER A 45 2.51 -0.78 -7.86
C SER A 45 1.70 0.27 -7.06
N PRO A 46 1.78 0.26 -5.71
CA PRO A 46 1.17 1.30 -4.89
C PRO A 46 1.65 2.70 -5.32
N CYS A 47 0.75 3.70 -5.31
CA CYS A 47 1.12 5.07 -5.63
C CYS A 47 2.00 5.69 -4.53
N GLY A 48 2.70 6.80 -4.83
CA GLY A 48 3.62 7.44 -3.89
C GLY A 48 3.00 7.76 -2.53
N ALA A 49 1.77 8.26 -2.50
CA ALA A 49 1.05 8.56 -1.26
C ALA A 49 0.77 7.29 -0.43
N CYS A 50 0.41 6.17 -1.07
CA CYS A 50 0.23 4.89 -0.37
C CYS A 50 1.54 4.38 0.20
N ARG A 51 2.64 4.49 -0.56
CA ARG A 51 3.97 4.07 -0.10
C ARG A 51 4.40 4.83 1.15
N GLN A 52 4.15 6.14 1.20
CA GLN A 52 4.45 6.96 2.38
C GLN A 52 3.62 6.55 3.60
N VAL A 53 2.32 6.30 3.42
CA VAL A 53 1.43 5.83 4.52
C VAL A 53 1.85 4.45 5.00
N LEU A 54 2.21 3.54 4.09
CA LEU A 54 2.76 2.24 4.47
C LEU A 54 4.06 2.40 5.28
N ALA A 55 4.98 3.26 4.85
CA ALA A 55 6.24 3.51 5.56
C ALA A 55 6.05 4.09 6.97
N GLU A 56 4.95 4.80 7.23
CA GLU A 56 4.61 5.35 8.54
C GLU A 56 4.04 4.29 9.50
N PHE A 57 3.12 3.45 9.00
CA PHE A 57 2.33 2.58 9.87
C PHE A 57 2.76 1.10 9.86
N ALA A 58 3.51 0.66 8.85
CA ALA A 58 3.98 -0.71 8.72
C ALA A 58 5.47 -0.84 9.00
N SER A 59 5.89 -2.05 9.36
CA SER A 59 7.31 -2.35 9.47
C SER A 59 7.98 -2.36 8.11
N ALA A 60 9.26 -1.97 8.06
CA ALA A 60 10.03 -1.88 6.83
C ALA A 60 10.10 -3.21 6.05
N ASP A 61 10.04 -4.33 6.77
CA ASP A 61 10.10 -5.70 6.26
C ASP A 61 8.73 -6.31 5.89
N MET A 62 7.62 -5.63 6.23
CA MET A 62 6.27 -6.11 5.92
C MET A 62 6.13 -6.37 4.42
N LYS A 63 5.59 -7.54 4.06
CA LYS A 63 5.40 -7.94 2.67
C LYS A 63 4.12 -7.34 2.07
N ILE A 64 4.26 -6.82 0.86
CA ILE A 64 3.17 -6.33 0.01
C ILE A 64 3.10 -7.26 -1.21
N TYR A 65 2.03 -8.03 -1.30
CA TYR A 65 1.73 -8.90 -2.43
C TYR A 65 0.87 -8.11 -3.40
N SER A 66 1.43 -7.70 -4.53
CA SER A 66 0.68 -7.05 -5.61
C SER A 66 0.24 -8.07 -6.64
N ILE A 67 -1.04 -8.08 -6.96
CA ILE A 67 -1.69 -9.04 -7.84
C ILE A 67 -2.40 -8.29 -8.98
N GLY A 68 -2.08 -8.66 -10.21
CA GLY A 68 -2.80 -8.23 -11.41
C GLY A 68 -3.47 -9.42 -12.07
N GLN A 69 -4.80 -9.41 -12.10
CA GLN A 69 -5.62 -10.44 -12.76
C GLN A 69 -6.96 -9.84 -13.19
N PHE A 70 -7.39 -10.05 -14.45
CA PHE A 70 -8.74 -9.64 -14.85
C PHE A 70 -9.81 -10.53 -14.24
N LYS A 71 -10.98 -9.92 -14.01
CA LYS A 71 -12.21 -10.67 -13.77
C LYS A 71 -12.40 -11.61 -14.97
N ASP A 72 -12.48 -12.92 -14.71
CA ASP A 72 -12.66 -14.01 -15.69
C ASP A 72 -11.38 -14.61 -16.31
N GLU A 73 -10.17 -14.18 -15.91
CA GLU A 73 -8.94 -14.91 -16.25
C GLU A 73 -8.70 -16.11 -15.32
N ASP A 74 -8.23 -17.22 -15.89
CA ASP A 74 -7.77 -18.39 -15.12
C ASP A 74 -6.75 -17.97 -14.06
N VAL A 75 -6.96 -18.40 -12.82
CA VAL A 75 -6.08 -18.14 -11.68
C VAL A 75 -4.64 -18.61 -11.96
N SER A 76 -4.46 -19.63 -12.80
CA SER A 76 -3.14 -20.08 -13.25
C SER A 76 -2.33 -18.99 -13.98
N ARG A 77 -3.00 -17.98 -14.52
CA ARG A 77 -2.40 -16.83 -15.22
C ARG A 77 -2.20 -15.60 -14.33
N THR A 78 -2.46 -15.72 -13.03
CA THR A 78 -2.29 -14.62 -12.08
C THR A 78 -0.85 -14.14 -12.07
N SER A 79 -0.65 -12.89 -12.47
CA SER A 79 0.64 -12.21 -12.33
C SER A 79 0.73 -11.59 -10.95
N TYR A 80 1.87 -11.78 -10.27
CA TYR A 80 2.11 -11.16 -8.97
C TYR A 80 3.54 -10.65 -8.82
N ALA A 81 3.71 -9.69 -7.93
CA ALA A 81 4.99 -9.20 -7.46
C ALA A 81 4.96 -9.07 -5.94
N ILE A 82 6.11 -9.29 -5.29
CA ILE A 82 6.25 -9.18 -3.85
C ILE A 82 7.29 -8.11 -3.56
N TYR A 83 6.93 -7.17 -2.69
CA TYR A 83 7.81 -6.12 -2.21
C TYR A 83 7.82 -6.11 -0.68
N THR A 84 8.87 -5.57 -0.10
CA THR A 84 8.86 -5.01 1.25
C THR A 84 8.46 -3.54 1.21
N VAL A 85 8.01 -3.00 2.34
CA VAL A 85 7.75 -1.56 2.47
C VAL A 85 9.03 -0.74 2.19
N ALA A 86 10.20 -1.22 2.63
CA ALA A 86 11.48 -0.57 2.37
C ALA A 86 11.85 -0.51 0.87
N GLU A 87 11.60 -1.59 0.12
CA GLU A 87 11.85 -1.62 -1.33
C GLU A 87 10.91 -0.69 -2.10
N LEU A 88 9.68 -0.48 -1.61
CA LEU A 88 8.72 0.43 -2.23
C LEU A 88 9.10 1.90 -2.07
N LEU A 89 9.72 2.27 -0.95
CA LEU A 89 10.10 3.66 -0.65
C LEU A 89 11.50 3.74 -0.02
N PRO A 90 12.55 3.47 -0.82
CA PRO A 90 13.92 3.62 -0.34
C PRO A 90 14.19 5.08 0.02
N HIS A 91 14.84 5.30 1.17
CA HIS A 91 15.13 6.65 1.70
C HIS A 91 13.88 7.54 1.84
N GLY A 92 12.71 6.94 2.07
CA GLY A 92 11.47 7.67 2.31
C GLY A 92 11.59 8.59 3.52
N PHE A 93 10.93 9.74 3.43
CA PHE A 93 10.87 10.73 4.50
C PHE A 93 10.21 10.15 5.75
N LYS A 94 10.75 10.46 6.93
CA LYS A 94 10.30 9.93 8.22
C LYS A 94 10.17 11.04 9.26
N ALA A 95 9.42 10.76 10.32
CA ALA A 95 9.33 11.65 11.47
C ALA A 95 10.70 12.00 12.08
N SER A 96 11.68 11.09 12.00
CA SER A 96 13.05 11.33 12.47
C SER A 96 13.77 12.44 11.71
N ASP A 97 13.38 12.73 10.47
CA ASP A 97 14.06 13.69 9.60
C ASP A 97 13.70 15.13 9.95
N PHE A 98 12.60 15.35 10.68
CA PHE A 98 12.25 16.67 11.23
C PHE A 98 13.18 17.12 12.37
N ILE A 99 13.84 16.17 13.03
CA ILE A 99 14.63 16.45 14.23
C ILE A 99 16.09 16.61 13.81
N GLU A 100 16.46 17.81 13.34
CA GLU A 100 17.82 18.27 13.59
C GLU A 100 17.95 18.39 15.12
N LYS A 101 18.62 17.41 15.73
CA LYS A 101 19.10 17.56 17.11
C LYS A 101 20.05 18.76 17.12
N LYS A 102 19.53 19.94 17.47
CA LYS A 102 20.34 21.03 18.02
C LYS A 102 20.85 20.61 19.39
#